data_AF-A0A918ETC1-F1
#
_entry.id   AF-A0A918ETC1-F1
#
_cell.length_a   1.000
_cell.length_b   1.000
_cell.length_c   1.000
_cell.angle_alpha   90.00
_cell.angle_beta   90.00
_cell.angle_gamma   90.00
#
_symmetry.space_group_name_H-M   'P 1'
#
loop_
_entity.id
_entity.type
_entity.pdbx_description
1 polymer ?
#
loop_
_entity_poly.entity_id
_entity_poly.type
_entity_poly.pdbx_seq_one_letter_code
_entity_poly.pdbx_strand_id
1 'polypeptide(L)'
;MFRHRLSGAVMTHPKRLRAAEELAAGAPEGALRVVMDPDPAGRPSVLRTALAAWSAVEEGATHHLVVQDDMRLSGTFFERVLEAIGEMPDAALALFALWDSRNGAAVRLGALSGARWVGAVNEYFPCVAIVLPRHVAAGFVEYGRRRLDGWPDDILMYRYLSDRGVPAYVSVPSLAEHEDHGSISGNGFRGPRRSVCFLSSDPPGREDARLTGLRVVPFFKHGVAQCAVRHPGPGPRRWLHLDCERYLDGEGVRAGSGRPAIVRLAEAAEPGAARGTWLTAFTMGLVHEREARLRGSPYADGAAPPDPAVLAECLATVGPGGISHTCTEERIAQRRAELARIAHAGVEAGREAAVRRRAGRRPRSRRVGVLHGATPLGEHLVRGLTDRGHRVTALGGPVPRVPAGLDAVVDLGGLVGRTTGGGPAVRIRDGADGVPRTAGGARTLYVGDVYGPGCPRDSRIGRMVWEALRGRPLVLGDRPAGPVRPLHVNDLADAVSQVLRTPPRERALFLGSAPRTPAELAEAVRKAVRPVPVEAGRAPAASPGPVVPEPAAPPLPGWRPATGLLFGLHTFAQWLAYEGVRLAPDDGDEGGMSGSSGG
;
A
#
# COMPACT_ATOMS: atom_id res chain seq x y z
N MET A 1 -42.34 5.08 0.51
CA MET A 1 -42.13 3.61 0.41
C MET A 1 -40.62 3.40 0.41
N PHE A 2 -40.01 2.89 1.48
CA PHE A 2 -38.54 2.78 1.56
C PHE A 2 -38.05 1.71 0.58
N ARG A 3 -37.37 2.15 -0.48
CA ARG A 3 -36.81 1.30 -1.56
C ARG A 3 -35.70 0.38 -1.05
N HIS A 4 -35.10 0.71 0.10
CA HIS A 4 -33.99 -0.01 0.71
C HIS A 4 -34.33 -0.41 2.15
N ARG A 5 -34.03 -1.67 2.48
CA ARG A 5 -34.15 -2.26 3.82
C ARG A 5 -32.78 -2.73 4.29
N LEU A 6 -32.36 -2.27 5.47
CA LEU A 6 -31.10 -2.61 6.09
C LEU A 6 -31.34 -3.63 7.21
N SER A 7 -30.54 -4.70 7.22
CA SER A 7 -30.37 -5.58 8.38
C SER A 7 -28.94 -5.42 8.89
N GLY A 8 -28.64 -5.80 10.12
CA GLY A 8 -27.28 -5.66 10.65
C GLY A 8 -26.87 -6.69 11.68
N ALA A 9 -25.56 -6.93 11.79
CA ALA A 9 -24.96 -7.85 12.73
C ALA A 9 -23.72 -7.24 13.41
N VAL A 10 -23.56 -7.52 14.71
CA VAL A 10 -22.32 -7.30 15.46
C VAL A 10 -21.58 -8.63 15.53
N MET A 11 -20.43 -8.73 14.85
CA MET A 11 -19.59 -9.92 14.94
C MET A 11 -18.72 -9.86 16.20
N THR A 12 -18.68 -10.96 16.96
CA THR A 12 -17.94 -10.99 18.23
C THR A 12 -17.33 -12.36 18.54
N HIS A 13 -16.23 -12.36 19.27
CA HIS A 13 -15.74 -13.55 19.97
C HIS A 13 -16.43 -13.62 21.35
N PRO A 14 -16.78 -14.80 21.90
CA PRO A 14 -17.46 -14.91 23.20
C PRO A 14 -16.82 -14.11 24.35
N LYS A 15 -15.49 -13.97 24.35
CA LYS A 15 -14.73 -13.11 25.29
C LYS A 15 -15.12 -11.62 25.29
N ARG A 16 -15.77 -11.13 24.24
CA ARG A 16 -16.24 -9.75 24.06
C ARG A 16 -17.76 -9.65 23.92
N LEU A 17 -18.50 -10.71 24.27
CA LEU A 17 -19.95 -10.75 24.16
C LEU A 17 -20.63 -9.52 24.79
N ARG A 18 -20.20 -9.15 26.00
CA ARG A 18 -20.75 -7.98 26.70
C ARG A 18 -20.62 -6.68 25.89
N ALA A 19 -19.45 -6.43 25.29
CA ALA A 19 -19.25 -5.24 24.46
C ALA A 19 -20.14 -5.27 23.20
N ALA A 20 -20.32 -6.46 22.61
CA ALA A 20 -21.21 -6.63 21.46
C ALA A 20 -22.69 -6.40 21.81
N GLU A 21 -23.14 -6.87 22.99
CA GLU A 21 -24.49 -6.65 23.50
C GLU A 21 -24.74 -5.17 23.82
N GLU A 22 -23.77 -4.49 24.45
CA GLU A 22 -23.83 -3.05 24.73
C GLU A 22 -23.91 -2.25 23.41
N LEU A 23 -23.12 -2.60 22.40
CA LEU A 23 -23.17 -1.99 21.07
C LEU A 23 -24.53 -2.21 20.38
N ALA A 24 -25.08 -3.43 20.42
CA ALA A 24 -26.37 -3.74 19.82
C ALA A 24 -27.53 -3.02 20.54
N ALA A 25 -27.48 -2.93 21.87
CA ALA A 25 -28.48 -2.23 22.68
C ALA A 25 -28.46 -0.71 22.47
N GLY A 26 -27.31 -0.14 22.07
CA GLY A 26 -27.18 1.27 21.72
C GLY A 26 -27.70 1.63 20.32
N ALA A 27 -28.03 0.64 19.48
CA ALA A 27 -28.60 0.86 18.16
C ALA A 27 -30.14 0.93 18.21
N PRO A 28 -30.81 1.43 17.16
CA PRO A 28 -32.26 1.32 17.05
C PRO A 28 -32.72 -0.13 17.20
N GLU A 29 -33.90 -0.32 17.80
CA GLU A 29 -34.43 -1.65 18.10
C GLU A 29 -34.46 -2.53 16.83
N GLY A 30 -33.88 -3.73 16.93
CA GLY A 30 -33.79 -4.69 15.83
C GLY A 30 -32.78 -4.33 14.73
N ALA A 31 -32.07 -3.21 14.80
CA ALA A 31 -31.11 -2.82 13.76
C ALA A 31 -29.84 -3.69 13.74
N LEU A 32 -29.42 -4.19 14.90
CA LEU A 32 -28.23 -5.01 15.06
C LEU A 32 -28.51 -6.26 15.89
N ARG A 33 -28.04 -7.41 15.40
CA ARG A 33 -28.03 -8.68 16.16
C ARG A 33 -26.61 -9.15 16.44
N VAL A 34 -26.38 -9.73 17.62
CA VAL A 34 -25.06 -10.29 17.95
C VAL A 34 -24.87 -11.63 17.24
N VAL A 35 -23.73 -11.79 16.55
CA VAL A 35 -23.30 -13.04 15.90
C VAL A 35 -21.96 -13.45 16.47
N MET A 36 -21.95 -14.61 17.13
CA MET A 36 -20.74 -15.15 17.77
C MET A 36 -19.88 -15.94 16.80
N ASP A 37 -18.58 -16.02 17.12
CA ASP A 37 -17.65 -16.96 16.51
C ASP A 37 -18.21 -18.39 16.63
N PRO A 38 -18.45 -19.11 15.52
CA PRO A 38 -19.02 -20.46 15.56
C PRO A 38 -18.03 -21.51 16.08
N ASP A 39 -16.73 -21.22 16.16
CA ASP A 39 -15.71 -22.13 16.69
C ASP A 39 -14.65 -21.35 17.52
N PRO A 40 -15.04 -20.85 18.71
CA PRO A 40 -14.19 -19.98 19.51
C PRO A 40 -13.01 -20.71 20.16
N ALA A 41 -13.05 -22.05 20.23
CA ALA A 41 -11.96 -22.87 20.77
C ALA A 41 -10.94 -23.28 19.70
N GLY A 42 -11.30 -23.22 18.42
CA GLY A 42 -10.42 -23.54 17.31
C GLY A 42 -9.34 -22.48 17.05
N ARG A 43 -8.61 -22.66 15.94
CA ARG A 43 -7.57 -21.70 15.52
C ARG A 43 -8.20 -20.30 15.35
N PRO A 44 -7.58 -19.23 15.88
CA PRO A 44 -8.11 -17.87 15.73
C PRO A 44 -8.32 -17.50 14.26
N SER A 45 -9.57 -17.14 13.91
CA SER A 45 -9.94 -16.74 12.56
C SER A 45 -11.02 -15.67 12.57
N VAL A 46 -10.64 -14.44 12.23
CA VAL A 46 -11.59 -13.32 12.07
C VAL A 46 -12.55 -13.59 10.92
N LEU A 47 -12.03 -14.19 9.84
CA LEU A 47 -12.81 -14.53 8.65
C LEU A 47 -13.96 -15.50 8.96
N ARG A 48 -13.75 -16.50 9.81
CA ARG A 48 -14.80 -17.46 10.18
C ARG A 48 -16.01 -16.73 10.82
N THR A 49 -15.75 -15.85 11.79
CA THR A 49 -16.80 -15.05 12.43
C THR A 49 -17.43 -14.06 11.46
N ALA A 50 -16.64 -13.42 10.60
CA ALA A 50 -17.16 -12.52 9.56
C ALA A 50 -18.10 -13.25 8.61
N LEU A 51 -17.77 -14.47 8.15
CA LEU A 51 -18.64 -15.26 7.27
C LEU A 51 -19.95 -15.66 7.95
N ALA A 52 -19.93 -15.94 9.27
CA ALA A 52 -21.15 -16.16 10.04
C ALA A 52 -22.02 -14.90 10.08
N ALA A 53 -21.43 -13.73 10.33
CA ALA A 53 -22.15 -12.46 10.32
C ALA A 53 -22.70 -12.12 8.94
N TRP A 54 -21.93 -12.30 7.86
CA TRP A 54 -22.42 -12.09 6.49
C TRP A 54 -23.50 -13.09 6.05
N SER A 55 -23.53 -14.28 6.64
CA SER A 55 -24.60 -15.25 6.41
C SER A 55 -25.88 -14.89 7.17
N ALA A 56 -25.81 -13.89 8.06
CA ALA A 56 -26.86 -13.48 8.96
C ALA A 56 -27.78 -12.39 8.36
N VAL A 57 -27.86 -12.28 7.03
CA VAL A 57 -28.78 -11.34 6.38
C VAL A 57 -30.23 -11.75 6.64
N GLU A 58 -31.07 -10.80 7.05
CA GLU A 58 -32.49 -11.06 7.31
C GLU A 58 -33.29 -11.21 6.02
N GLU A 59 -34.39 -11.96 6.09
CA GLU A 59 -35.28 -12.14 4.94
C GLU A 59 -35.90 -10.80 4.51
N GLY A 60 -35.95 -10.56 3.20
CA GLY A 60 -36.40 -9.27 2.65
C GLY A 60 -35.41 -8.09 2.77
N ALA A 61 -34.31 -8.19 3.53
CA ALA A 61 -33.31 -7.12 3.56
C ALA A 61 -32.61 -6.96 2.20
N THR A 62 -32.41 -5.71 1.78
CA THR A 62 -31.68 -5.37 0.54
C THR A 62 -30.19 -5.19 0.76
N HIS A 63 -29.82 -4.77 1.98
CA HIS A 63 -28.47 -4.47 2.41
C HIS A 63 -28.22 -5.10 3.78
N HIS A 64 -26.97 -5.41 4.06
CA HIS A 64 -26.53 -5.94 5.34
C HIS A 64 -25.33 -5.15 5.86
N LEU A 65 -25.44 -4.72 7.11
CA LEU A 65 -24.39 -4.07 7.88
C LEU A 65 -23.68 -5.12 8.75
N VAL A 66 -22.35 -5.15 8.72
CA VAL A 66 -21.56 -5.88 9.72
C VAL A 66 -20.66 -4.90 10.45
N VAL A 67 -20.67 -4.95 11.79
CA VAL A 67 -19.86 -4.14 12.68
C VAL A 67 -19.10 -5.06 13.64
N GLN A 68 -17.86 -4.71 13.97
CA GLN A 68 -17.08 -5.39 15.01
C GLN A 68 -17.47 -4.89 16.41
N ASP A 69 -17.35 -5.77 17.39
CA ASP A 69 -17.68 -5.56 18.81
C ASP A 69 -16.86 -4.48 19.54
N ASP A 70 -15.76 -3.99 18.97
CA ASP A 70 -14.92 -2.92 19.52
C ASP A 70 -15.11 -1.57 18.81
N MET A 71 -16.30 -1.36 18.23
CA MET A 71 -16.67 -0.16 17.50
C MET A 71 -17.59 0.76 18.28
N ARG A 72 -17.32 2.06 18.21
CA ARG A 72 -18.21 3.14 18.64
C ARG A 72 -18.84 3.80 17.42
N LEU A 73 -20.17 3.88 17.36
CA LEU A 73 -20.91 4.48 16.25
C LEU A 73 -21.16 5.98 16.47
N SER A 74 -21.28 6.75 15.38
CA SER A 74 -21.73 8.15 15.46
C SER A 74 -23.22 8.24 15.84
N GLY A 75 -23.64 9.37 16.39
CA GLY A 75 -25.04 9.61 16.75
C GLY A 75 -25.99 9.66 15.55
N THR A 76 -25.45 9.91 14.35
CA THR A 76 -26.19 9.97 13.07
C THR A 76 -25.98 8.73 12.19
N PHE A 77 -25.41 7.66 12.76
CA PHE A 77 -24.89 6.51 12.00
C PHE A 77 -25.91 5.89 11.04
N PHE A 78 -27.09 5.51 11.53
CA PHE A 78 -28.08 4.79 10.72
C PHE A 78 -28.74 5.69 9.67
N GLU A 79 -28.97 6.97 9.99
CA GLU A 79 -29.52 7.95 9.04
C GLU A 79 -28.58 8.11 7.84
N ARG A 80 -27.29 8.35 8.11
CA ARG A 80 -26.27 8.51 7.07
C ARG A 80 -26.07 7.24 6.24
N VAL A 81 -26.11 6.06 6.87
CA VAL A 81 -26.04 4.78 6.17
C VAL A 81 -27.21 4.60 5.21
N LEU A 82 -28.44 4.88 5.65
CA LEU A 82 -29.64 4.72 4.81
C LEU A 82 -29.65 5.71 3.64
N GLU A 83 -29.22 6.96 3.85
CA GLU A 83 -29.04 7.93 2.77
C GLU A 83 -27.98 7.47 1.76
N ALA A 84 -26.82 7.01 2.25
CA ALA A 84 -25.74 6.53 1.39
C ALA A 84 -26.14 5.30 0.57
N ILE A 85 -26.95 4.39 1.13
CA ILE A 85 -27.53 3.27 0.39
C ILE A 85 -28.45 3.78 -0.73
N GLY A 86 -29.24 4.83 -0.48
CA GLY A 86 -30.08 5.45 -1.51
C GLY A 86 -29.28 5.99 -2.69
N GLU A 87 -28.13 6.61 -2.42
CA GLU A 87 -27.24 7.21 -3.42
C GLU A 87 -26.28 6.22 -4.11
N MET A 88 -25.99 5.09 -3.44
CA MET A 88 -25.02 4.09 -3.88
C MET A 88 -25.52 2.64 -3.59
N PRO A 89 -26.67 2.23 -4.16
CA PRO A 89 -27.31 0.96 -3.81
C PRO A 89 -26.55 -0.28 -4.25
N ASP A 90 -25.58 -0.14 -5.15
CA ASP A 90 -24.79 -1.26 -5.68
C ASP A 90 -23.36 -1.30 -5.12
N ALA A 91 -23.05 -0.42 -4.15
CA ALA A 91 -21.69 -0.26 -3.65
C ALA A 91 -21.46 -0.93 -2.30
N ALA A 92 -20.22 -1.37 -2.08
CA ALA A 92 -19.69 -1.67 -0.75
C ALA A 92 -19.30 -0.36 -0.05
N LEU A 93 -19.84 -0.13 1.15
CA LEU A 93 -19.64 1.10 1.92
C LEU A 93 -18.86 0.80 3.20
N ALA A 94 -17.59 1.21 3.26
CA ALA A 94 -16.79 1.17 4.47
C ALA A 94 -17.03 2.43 5.30
N LEU A 95 -17.39 2.24 6.57
CA LEU A 95 -17.82 3.30 7.49
C LEU A 95 -16.67 3.77 8.40
N PHE A 96 -15.47 3.27 8.14
CA PHE A 96 -14.25 3.48 8.92
C PHE A 96 -13.03 3.35 8.02
N ALA A 97 -11.98 4.13 8.29
CA ALA A 97 -10.63 3.87 7.80
C ALA A 97 -9.59 4.19 8.86
N LEU A 98 -8.57 3.33 8.97
CA LEU A 98 -7.43 3.55 9.87
C LEU A 98 -6.66 4.81 9.46
N TRP A 99 -6.27 5.61 10.45
CA TRP A 99 -5.56 6.87 10.26
C TRP A 99 -4.19 6.78 9.55
N ASP A 100 -3.53 5.62 9.56
CA ASP A 100 -2.20 5.36 8.98
C ASP A 100 -2.26 4.63 7.64
N SER A 101 -3.47 4.32 7.16
CA SER A 101 -3.72 3.56 5.93
C SER A 101 -3.78 4.47 4.69
N ARG A 102 -3.66 3.86 3.51
CA ARG A 102 -3.93 4.50 2.21
C ARG A 102 -5.38 4.94 2.10
N ASN A 103 -6.33 4.14 2.63
CA ASN A 103 -7.73 4.53 2.69
C ASN A 103 -7.94 5.76 3.60
N GLY A 104 -7.24 5.84 4.72
CA GLY A 104 -7.21 7.05 5.57
C GLY A 104 -6.66 8.26 4.80
N ALA A 105 -5.57 8.11 4.07
CA ALA A 105 -5.08 9.18 3.21
C ALA A 105 -6.05 9.58 2.09
N ALA A 106 -6.77 8.62 1.50
CA ALA A 106 -7.83 8.90 0.54
C ALA A 106 -8.96 9.73 1.19
N VAL A 107 -9.39 9.38 2.41
CA VAL A 107 -10.37 10.15 3.19
C VAL A 107 -9.91 11.59 3.42
N ARG A 108 -8.63 11.81 3.74
CA ARG A 108 -8.10 13.18 3.89
C ARG A 108 -8.13 13.98 2.59
N LEU A 109 -7.87 13.35 1.44
CA LEU A 109 -8.04 13.99 0.12
C LEU A 109 -9.51 14.26 -0.19
N GLY A 110 -10.41 13.38 0.25
CA GLY A 110 -11.87 13.58 0.22
C GLY A 110 -12.29 14.81 1.01
N ALA A 111 -11.84 14.93 2.26
CA ALA A 111 -12.11 16.07 3.13
C ALA A 111 -11.61 17.39 2.50
N LEU A 112 -10.38 17.40 1.97
CA LEU A 112 -9.82 18.56 1.23
C LEU A 112 -10.65 18.95 -0.01
N SER A 113 -11.42 18.01 -0.56
CA SER A 113 -12.26 18.20 -1.76
C SER A 113 -13.76 18.34 -1.42
N GLY A 114 -14.14 18.36 -0.15
CA GLY A 114 -15.54 18.45 0.29
C GLY A 114 -16.39 17.21 0.03
N ALA A 115 -15.78 16.06 -0.26
CA ALA A 115 -16.50 14.81 -0.52
C ALA A 115 -17.06 14.20 0.77
N ARG A 116 -18.19 13.50 0.68
CA ARG A 116 -18.73 12.61 1.73
C ARG A 116 -18.27 11.18 1.58
N TRP A 117 -17.82 10.80 0.38
CA TRP A 117 -17.31 9.46 0.09
C TRP A 117 -16.09 9.52 -0.82
N VAL A 118 -15.14 8.64 -0.58
CA VAL A 118 -13.97 8.47 -1.46
C VAL A 118 -13.93 7.05 -2.00
N GLY A 119 -13.53 6.89 -3.26
CA GLY A 119 -13.27 5.57 -3.81
C GLY A 119 -12.15 4.89 -3.02
N ALA A 120 -12.39 3.66 -2.56
CA ALA A 120 -11.41 2.87 -1.83
C ALA A 120 -10.14 2.68 -2.68
N VAL A 121 -8.99 2.79 -2.04
CA VAL A 121 -7.68 2.66 -2.71
C VAL A 121 -7.03 1.34 -2.32
N ASN A 122 -6.12 0.84 -3.17
CA ASN A 122 -5.56 -0.50 -3.00
C ASN A 122 -4.70 -0.57 -1.73
N GLU A 123 -5.15 -1.35 -0.74
CA GLU A 123 -4.40 -1.83 0.43
C GLU A 123 -5.11 -3.05 1.01
N TYR A 124 -6.37 -2.84 1.37
CA TYR A 124 -7.37 -3.75 1.91
C TYR A 124 -8.72 -3.01 1.82
N PHE A 125 -9.84 -3.68 2.10
CA PHE A 125 -11.14 -3.02 2.24
C PHE A 125 -11.51 -3.04 3.73
N PRO A 126 -11.74 -1.88 4.39
CA PRO A 126 -12.02 -1.87 5.82
C PRO A 126 -13.29 -2.66 6.15
N CYS A 127 -13.15 -3.71 6.97
CA CYS A 127 -14.25 -4.63 7.32
C CYS A 127 -14.75 -4.49 8.76
N VAL A 128 -14.27 -3.48 9.51
CA VAL A 128 -14.65 -3.30 10.93
C VAL A 128 -16.06 -2.69 11.08
N ALA A 129 -16.52 -1.93 10.09
CA ALA A 129 -17.88 -1.44 9.97
C ALA A 129 -18.18 -1.23 8.48
N ILE A 130 -19.04 -2.06 7.91
CA ILE A 130 -19.23 -2.17 6.45
C ILE A 130 -20.67 -2.52 6.10
N VAL A 131 -21.20 -1.88 5.06
CA VAL A 131 -22.47 -2.25 4.43
C VAL A 131 -22.20 -2.88 3.07
N LEU A 132 -22.86 -4.00 2.80
CA LEU A 132 -22.89 -4.65 1.49
C LEU A 132 -24.33 -4.79 0.98
N PRO A 133 -24.57 -4.67 -0.34
CA PRO A 133 -25.78 -5.20 -0.94
C PRO A 133 -25.91 -6.69 -0.66
N ARG A 134 -27.12 -7.21 -0.42
CA ARG A 134 -27.37 -8.61 -0.05
C ARG A 134 -26.70 -9.62 -0.98
N HIS A 135 -26.79 -9.39 -2.29
CA HIS A 135 -26.21 -10.28 -3.29
C HIS A 135 -24.66 -10.29 -3.22
N VAL A 136 -24.04 -9.15 -2.90
CA VAL A 136 -22.60 -9.03 -2.70
C VAL A 136 -22.17 -9.77 -1.43
N ALA A 137 -22.90 -9.61 -0.33
CA ALA A 137 -22.66 -10.32 0.93
C ALA A 137 -22.72 -11.85 0.74
N ALA A 138 -23.76 -12.36 0.07
CA ALA A 138 -23.90 -13.78 -0.23
C ALA A 138 -22.72 -14.33 -1.04
N GLY A 139 -22.32 -13.63 -2.12
CA GLY A 139 -21.18 -14.06 -2.92
C GLY A 139 -19.84 -13.95 -2.17
N PHE A 140 -19.69 -13.02 -1.22
CA PHE A 140 -18.52 -12.97 -0.35
C PHE A 140 -18.45 -14.18 0.59
N VAL A 141 -19.59 -14.63 1.13
CA VAL A 141 -19.67 -15.84 1.95
C VAL A 141 -19.15 -17.06 1.17
N GLU A 142 -19.61 -17.24 -0.06
CA GLU A 142 -19.15 -18.32 -0.94
C GLU A 142 -17.64 -18.22 -1.26
N TYR A 143 -17.18 -17.01 -1.54
CA TYR A 143 -15.78 -16.73 -1.87
C TYR A 143 -14.83 -17.02 -0.70
N GLY A 144 -15.21 -16.58 0.50
CA GLY A 144 -14.41 -16.71 1.72
C GLY A 144 -14.38 -18.12 2.30
N ARG A 145 -15.47 -18.89 2.20
CA ARG A 145 -15.50 -20.30 2.67
C ARG A 145 -14.44 -21.17 2.01
N ARG A 146 -14.10 -20.90 0.76
CA ARG A 146 -13.05 -21.62 0.01
C ARG A 146 -11.62 -21.23 0.42
N ARG A 147 -11.47 -20.26 1.35
CA ARG A 147 -10.20 -19.57 1.66
C ARG A 147 -9.95 -19.37 3.16
N LEU A 148 -10.56 -20.20 4.02
CA LEU A 148 -10.50 -20.07 5.49
C LEU A 148 -9.07 -20.06 6.07
N ASP A 149 -8.14 -20.82 5.49
CA ASP A 149 -6.72 -20.88 5.90
C ASP A 149 -5.81 -19.89 5.15
N GLY A 150 -6.42 -18.96 4.40
CA GLY A 150 -5.73 -18.05 3.49
C GLY A 150 -5.40 -16.70 4.12
N TRP A 151 -6.02 -15.66 3.57
CA TRP A 151 -5.76 -14.26 3.91
C TRP A 151 -6.78 -13.75 4.94
N PRO A 152 -6.44 -12.67 5.68
CA PRO A 152 -7.41 -11.93 6.48
C PRO A 152 -8.64 -11.48 5.66
N ASP A 153 -9.77 -11.29 6.34
CA ASP A 153 -11.06 -10.97 5.75
C ASP A 153 -11.05 -9.66 4.96
N ASP A 154 -10.36 -8.64 5.44
CA ASP A 154 -10.22 -7.34 4.77
C ASP A 154 -9.47 -7.40 3.42
N ILE A 155 -8.46 -8.27 3.32
CA ILE A 155 -7.76 -8.57 2.07
C ILE A 155 -8.63 -9.39 1.13
N LEU A 156 -9.33 -10.41 1.64
CA LEU A 156 -10.23 -11.22 0.82
C LEU A 156 -11.43 -10.42 0.31
N MET A 157 -12.00 -9.54 1.14
CA MET A 157 -13.08 -8.65 0.76
C MET A 157 -12.63 -7.72 -0.36
N TYR A 158 -11.46 -7.10 -0.20
CA TYR A 158 -10.90 -6.25 -1.25
C TYR A 158 -10.73 -6.97 -2.60
N ARG A 159 -10.22 -8.21 -2.58
CA ARG A 159 -10.11 -9.03 -3.80
C ARG A 159 -11.46 -9.34 -4.40
N TYR A 160 -12.38 -9.86 -3.59
CA TYR A 160 -13.72 -10.20 -4.03
C TYR A 160 -14.43 -9.00 -4.69
N LEU A 161 -14.42 -7.85 -4.03
CA LEU A 161 -15.01 -6.62 -4.58
C LEU A 161 -14.31 -6.18 -5.88
N SER A 162 -12.97 -6.27 -5.94
CA SER A 162 -12.20 -5.92 -7.13
C SER A 162 -12.49 -6.85 -8.31
N ASP A 163 -12.52 -8.16 -8.07
CA ASP A 163 -12.71 -9.20 -9.08
C ASP A 163 -14.14 -9.18 -9.64
N ARG A 164 -15.12 -8.84 -8.80
CA ARG A 164 -16.53 -8.67 -9.19
C ARG A 164 -16.86 -7.27 -9.70
N GLY A 165 -15.90 -6.34 -9.71
CA GLY A 165 -16.12 -4.97 -10.16
C GLY A 165 -17.11 -4.19 -9.30
N VAL A 166 -17.30 -4.57 -8.03
CA VAL A 166 -18.22 -3.89 -7.11
C VAL A 166 -17.64 -2.52 -6.72
N PRO A 167 -18.37 -1.42 -6.93
CA PRO A 167 -17.95 -0.11 -6.45
C PRO A 167 -17.70 -0.12 -4.94
N ALA A 168 -16.61 0.48 -4.50
CA ALA A 168 -16.14 0.41 -3.13
C ALA A 168 -15.80 1.81 -2.64
N TYR A 169 -16.49 2.27 -1.59
CA TYR A 169 -16.34 3.62 -1.05
C TYR A 169 -16.03 3.61 0.44
N VAL A 170 -15.36 4.66 0.90
CA VAL A 170 -15.03 4.91 2.31
C VAL A 170 -15.62 6.26 2.71
N SER A 171 -16.27 6.32 3.87
CA SER A 171 -16.99 7.52 4.32
C SER A 171 -16.06 8.65 4.79
N VAL A 172 -16.53 9.89 4.61
CA VAL A 172 -15.89 11.14 5.04
C VAL A 172 -16.94 12.04 5.72
N PRO A 173 -16.86 12.28 7.05
CA PRO A 173 -15.99 11.60 8.02
C PRO A 173 -16.35 10.10 8.20
N SER A 174 -15.52 9.37 8.95
CA SER A 174 -15.84 8.03 9.43
C SER A 174 -17.08 8.07 10.33
N LEU A 175 -17.96 7.09 10.15
CA LEU A 175 -19.19 6.91 10.93
C LEU A 175 -18.98 6.02 12.14
N ALA A 176 -17.86 5.29 12.21
CA ALA A 176 -17.44 4.50 13.36
C ALA A 176 -16.02 4.86 13.82
N GLU A 177 -15.72 4.59 15.09
CA GLU A 177 -14.41 4.76 15.74
C GLU A 177 -14.05 3.53 16.54
N HIS A 178 -12.78 3.15 16.52
CA HIS A 178 -12.30 1.99 17.26
C HIS A 178 -12.10 2.34 18.74
N GLU A 179 -12.65 1.52 19.62
CA GLU A 179 -12.34 1.54 21.04
C GLU A 179 -11.14 0.63 21.30
N ASP A 180 -10.04 1.17 21.84
CA ASP A 180 -8.80 0.39 21.97
C ASP A 180 -8.83 -0.49 23.23
N HIS A 181 -9.48 -1.64 23.12
CA HIS A 181 -9.55 -2.66 24.19
C HIS A 181 -8.45 -3.74 24.08
N GLY A 182 -7.41 -3.51 23.25
CA GLY A 182 -6.41 -4.50 22.92
C GLY A 182 -6.90 -5.55 21.90
N SER A 183 -6.02 -5.95 20.96
CA SER A 183 -6.41 -6.86 19.87
C SER A 183 -6.45 -8.33 20.32
N ILE A 184 -7.61 -8.99 20.20
CA ILE A 184 -7.75 -10.43 20.44
C ILE A 184 -7.08 -11.28 19.33
N SER A 185 -7.02 -10.77 18.11
CA SER A 185 -6.38 -11.46 16.97
C SER A 185 -4.85 -11.35 16.93
N GLY A 186 -4.21 -10.90 18.02
CA GLY A 186 -2.76 -10.79 18.12
C GLY A 186 -2.12 -9.62 17.35
N ASN A 187 -2.90 -8.60 16.99
CA ASN A 187 -2.43 -7.39 16.31
C ASN A 187 -2.02 -6.25 17.26
N GLY A 188 -1.87 -6.52 18.57
CA GLY A 188 -1.51 -5.51 19.57
C GLY A 188 -0.17 -4.79 19.30
N PHE A 189 0.73 -5.43 18.55
CA PHE A 189 2.00 -4.84 18.13
C PHE A 189 1.86 -3.63 17.18
N ARG A 190 0.66 -3.34 16.66
CA ARG A 190 0.39 -2.24 15.74
C ARG A 190 0.11 -0.89 16.43
N GLY A 191 0.03 -0.88 17.76
CA GLY A 191 -0.37 0.29 18.54
C GLY A 191 -1.85 0.68 18.32
N PRO A 192 -2.24 1.92 18.68
CA PRO A 192 -3.63 2.35 18.64
C PRO A 192 -4.20 2.38 17.21
N ARG A 193 -5.46 1.92 17.07
CA ARG A 193 -6.15 1.67 15.79
C ARG A 193 -7.30 2.65 15.53
N ARG A 194 -7.04 3.95 15.69
CA ARG A 194 -8.07 4.99 15.56
C ARG A 194 -8.48 5.27 14.12
N SER A 195 -9.67 5.83 13.95
CA SER A 195 -10.17 6.32 12.67
C SER A 195 -9.35 7.53 12.18
N VAL A 196 -9.36 7.73 10.87
CA VAL A 196 -8.76 8.93 10.25
C VAL A 196 -9.48 10.22 10.64
N CYS A 197 -10.80 10.16 10.85
CA CYS A 197 -11.62 11.32 11.15
C CYS A 197 -12.99 10.87 11.65
N PHE A 198 -13.22 10.91 12.95
CA PHE A 198 -14.51 10.59 13.55
C PHE A 198 -15.08 11.81 14.27
N LEU A 199 -16.26 12.23 13.84
CA LEU A 199 -17.04 13.29 14.45
C LEU A 199 -18.39 12.71 14.85
N SER A 200 -18.61 12.51 16.15
CA SER A 200 -19.78 11.77 16.66
C SER A 200 -21.13 12.39 16.27
N SER A 201 -21.15 13.68 15.95
CA SER A 201 -22.37 14.45 15.64
C SER A 201 -22.37 15.06 14.23
N ASP A 202 -21.57 14.53 13.29
CA ASP A 202 -21.60 15.01 11.90
C ASP A 202 -23.00 14.77 11.29
N PRO A 203 -23.64 15.81 10.73
CA PRO A 203 -25.03 15.72 10.27
C PRO A 203 -25.15 14.92 8.96
N PRO A 204 -26.30 14.27 8.73
CA PRO A 204 -26.60 13.64 7.45
C PRO A 204 -26.68 14.63 6.28
N GLY A 205 -26.66 14.11 5.06
CA GLY A 205 -26.79 14.86 3.82
C GLY A 205 -25.53 14.92 2.94
N ARG A 206 -25.80 15.06 1.62
CA ARG A 206 -24.82 15.09 0.52
C ARG A 206 -24.05 13.78 0.32
N GLU A 207 -24.68 12.65 0.61
CA GLU A 207 -24.05 11.32 0.46
C GLU A 207 -23.74 10.97 -1.02
N ASP A 208 -24.23 11.76 -1.97
CA ASP A 208 -23.89 11.71 -3.40
C ASP A 208 -22.50 12.31 -3.73
N ALA A 209 -21.94 13.15 -2.85
CA ALA A 209 -20.70 13.88 -3.06
C ALA A 209 -19.47 12.97 -2.97
N ARG A 210 -18.86 12.64 -4.12
CA ARG A 210 -17.87 11.55 -4.24
C ARG A 210 -16.56 11.98 -4.88
N LEU A 211 -15.45 11.60 -4.26
CA LEU A 211 -14.11 11.71 -4.85
C LEU A 211 -13.62 10.35 -5.33
N THR A 212 -13.45 10.17 -6.64
CA THR A 212 -12.94 8.93 -7.23
C THR A 212 -11.73 9.16 -8.12
N GLY A 213 -11.14 8.08 -8.63
CA GLY A 213 -10.09 8.17 -9.65
C GLY A 213 -8.75 8.70 -9.14
N LEU A 214 -8.50 8.68 -7.83
CA LEU A 214 -7.25 9.13 -7.21
C LEU A 214 -6.04 8.50 -7.92
N ARG A 215 -5.06 9.33 -8.26
CA ARG A 215 -3.81 8.92 -8.91
C ARG A 215 -2.63 8.90 -7.96
N VAL A 216 -2.69 9.68 -6.90
CA VAL A 216 -1.61 9.82 -5.92
C VAL A 216 -2.23 9.92 -4.53
N VAL A 217 -1.74 9.11 -3.60
CA VAL A 217 -2.23 9.03 -2.22
C VAL A 217 -1.03 9.09 -1.27
N PRO A 218 -0.70 10.28 -0.72
CA PRO A 218 0.34 10.43 0.28
C PRO A 218 -0.17 10.04 1.67
N PHE A 219 0.57 9.22 2.40
CA PHE A 219 0.18 8.69 3.71
C PHE A 219 1.39 8.55 4.63
N PHE A 220 1.15 8.56 5.94
CA PHE A 220 2.20 8.47 6.96
C PHE A 220 2.04 7.17 7.74
N LYS A 221 3.03 6.28 7.67
CA LYS A 221 2.96 4.95 8.29
C LYS A 221 4.34 4.50 8.78
N HIS A 222 4.40 3.90 9.97
CA HIS A 222 5.64 3.42 10.58
C HIS A 222 6.77 4.47 10.64
N GLY A 223 6.42 5.73 10.92
CA GLY A 223 7.38 6.83 10.98
C GLY A 223 7.95 7.25 9.62
N VAL A 224 7.39 6.77 8.50
CA VAL A 224 7.82 7.14 7.14
C VAL A 224 6.69 7.76 6.33
N ALA A 225 6.96 8.93 5.75
CA ALA A 225 6.08 9.58 4.78
C ALA A 225 6.13 8.83 3.45
N GLN A 226 5.05 8.12 3.11
CA GLN A 226 4.92 7.25 1.97
C GLN A 226 3.94 7.84 0.94
N CYS A 227 4.01 7.35 -0.30
CA CYS A 227 3.17 7.80 -1.39
C CYS A 227 2.82 6.61 -2.30
N ALA A 228 1.53 6.33 -2.45
CA ALA A 228 1.04 5.38 -3.44
C ALA A 228 0.72 6.14 -4.72
N VAL A 229 1.32 5.73 -5.84
CA VAL A 229 1.14 6.37 -7.14
C VAL A 229 0.57 5.37 -8.13
N ARG A 230 -0.58 5.68 -8.72
CA ARG A 230 -1.25 4.82 -9.69
C ARG A 230 -0.39 4.67 -10.95
N HIS A 231 -0.13 3.43 -11.35
CA HIS A 231 0.58 3.14 -12.58
C HIS A 231 -0.37 3.38 -13.78
N PRO A 232 0.02 4.21 -14.77
CA PRO A 232 -0.80 4.42 -15.96
C PRO A 232 -0.64 3.24 -16.94
N GLY A 233 -1.76 2.72 -17.46
CA GLY A 233 -1.73 1.70 -18.51
C GLY A 233 -3.02 0.87 -18.62
N PRO A 234 -3.15 0.04 -19.66
CA PRO A 234 -4.33 -0.79 -19.91
C PRO A 234 -4.43 -2.04 -19.00
N GLY A 235 -3.39 -2.34 -18.22
CA GLY A 235 -3.36 -3.47 -17.30
C GLY A 235 -4.23 -3.27 -16.05
N PRO A 236 -4.29 -4.28 -15.16
CA PRO A 236 -5.00 -4.15 -13.88
C PRO A 236 -4.49 -2.92 -13.11
N ARG A 237 -5.40 -2.27 -12.37
CA ARG A 237 -5.07 -1.08 -11.57
C ARG A 237 -3.99 -1.44 -10.54
N ARG A 238 -2.75 -0.97 -10.77
CA ARG A 238 -1.62 -1.17 -9.87
C ARG A 238 -1.17 0.15 -9.24
N TRP A 239 -0.67 0.07 -8.01
CA TRP A 239 -0.04 1.20 -7.33
C TRP A 239 1.45 0.95 -7.11
N LEU A 240 2.24 1.93 -7.52
CA LEU A 240 3.65 2.02 -7.17
C LEU A 240 3.75 2.56 -5.75
N HIS A 241 4.72 2.05 -5.00
CA HIS A 241 4.95 2.41 -3.62
C HIS A 241 6.28 3.17 -3.51
N LEU A 242 6.18 4.45 -3.17
CA LEU A 242 7.29 5.39 -3.06
C LEU A 242 7.30 6.02 -1.67
N ASP A 243 8.41 6.64 -1.27
CA ASP A 243 8.37 7.66 -0.22
C ASP A 243 7.92 9.02 -0.81
N CYS A 244 7.44 9.91 0.06
CA CYS A 244 7.00 11.25 -0.35
C CYS A 244 8.14 12.07 -0.96
N GLU A 245 9.36 11.94 -0.46
CA GLU A 245 10.50 12.72 -0.95
C GLU A 245 10.83 12.38 -2.40
N ARG A 246 10.91 11.10 -2.73
CA ARG A 246 11.13 10.61 -4.08
C ARG A 246 10.01 11.03 -5.02
N TYR A 247 8.76 10.98 -4.56
CA TYR A 247 7.65 11.51 -5.34
C TYR A 247 7.86 13.01 -5.61
N LEU A 248 8.16 13.81 -4.58
CA LEU A 248 8.38 15.24 -4.71
C LEU A 248 9.59 15.58 -5.60
N ASP A 249 10.70 14.86 -5.46
CA ASP A 249 11.90 14.99 -6.30
C ASP A 249 11.61 14.66 -7.76
N GLY A 250 10.88 13.57 -8.01
CA GLY A 250 10.37 13.22 -9.34
C GLY A 250 9.47 14.31 -9.88
N GLU A 251 8.64 14.89 -9.02
CA GLU A 251 7.84 16.06 -9.31
C GLU A 251 8.65 17.36 -9.29
N GLY A 252 9.99 17.31 -9.15
CA GLY A 252 10.95 18.41 -9.11
C GLY A 252 10.68 19.47 -8.03
N VAL A 253 10.03 19.11 -6.94
CA VAL A 253 9.68 19.98 -5.81
C VAL A 253 10.58 19.63 -4.63
N ARG A 254 11.29 20.61 -4.09
CA ARG A 254 12.11 20.41 -2.88
C ARG A 254 11.28 20.71 -1.63
N ALA A 255 10.94 19.69 -0.86
CA ALA A 255 10.14 19.83 0.36
C ALA A 255 10.85 20.57 1.51
N GLY A 256 12.18 20.74 1.41
CA GLY A 256 13.02 21.41 2.40
C GLY A 256 13.03 22.94 2.32
N SER A 257 12.69 23.53 1.17
CA SER A 257 12.72 24.98 1.01
C SER A 257 11.48 25.63 1.62
N GLY A 258 11.67 26.58 2.54
CA GLY A 258 10.57 27.38 3.10
C GLY A 258 9.82 26.71 4.26
N ARG A 259 10.44 25.76 4.98
CA ARG A 259 9.82 25.16 6.18
C ARG A 259 9.54 26.21 7.26
N PRO A 260 8.30 26.31 7.75
CA PRO A 260 7.96 27.21 8.87
C PRO A 260 8.81 26.95 10.11
N ALA A 261 8.99 27.98 10.95
CA ALA A 261 9.77 27.89 12.19
C ALA A 261 9.26 26.78 13.13
N ILE A 262 7.93 26.59 13.21
CA ILE A 262 7.32 25.53 14.02
C ILE A 262 7.78 24.13 13.61
N VAL A 263 7.97 23.87 12.31
CA VAL A 263 8.45 22.58 11.81
C VAL A 263 9.91 22.39 12.19
N ARG A 264 10.74 23.42 12.03
CA ARG A 264 12.17 23.35 12.36
C ARG A 264 12.41 23.12 13.86
N LEU A 265 11.61 23.77 14.71
CA LEU A 265 11.67 23.58 16.16
C LEU A 265 11.23 22.17 16.55
N ALA A 266 10.11 21.69 16.01
CA ALA A 266 9.62 20.34 16.28
C ALA A 266 10.58 19.24 15.75
N GLU A 267 11.20 19.45 14.59
CA GLU A 267 12.23 18.55 14.04
C GLU A 267 13.48 18.49 14.92
N ALA A 268 13.86 19.58 15.59
CA ALA A 268 15.00 19.58 16.50
C ALA A 268 14.74 18.75 17.76
N ALA A 269 13.50 18.76 18.26
CA ALA A 269 13.09 17.93 19.40
C ALA A 269 12.91 16.47 19.00
N GLU A 270 12.19 16.22 17.89
CA GLU A 270 11.84 14.87 17.43
C GLU A 270 11.78 14.76 15.90
N PRO A 271 12.92 14.49 15.25
CA PRO A 271 13.07 14.60 13.80
C PRO A 271 12.09 13.75 12.99
N GLY A 272 11.77 12.53 13.42
CA GLY A 272 10.98 11.59 12.63
C GLY A 272 9.50 11.97 12.49
N ALA A 273 8.85 12.30 13.61
CA ALA A 273 7.41 12.56 13.66
C ALA A 273 7.03 13.88 12.96
N ALA A 274 7.76 14.95 13.27
CA ALA A 274 7.54 16.28 12.66
C ALA A 274 7.81 16.25 11.15
N ARG A 275 8.94 15.67 10.73
CA ARG A 275 9.32 15.55 9.32
C ARG A 275 8.33 14.69 8.53
N GLY A 276 7.95 13.53 9.08
CA GLY A 276 7.00 12.64 8.43
C GLY A 276 5.61 13.27 8.25
N THR A 277 5.13 13.97 9.28
CA THR A 277 3.88 14.74 9.23
C THR A 277 3.95 15.85 8.19
N TRP A 278 5.02 16.66 8.22
CA TRP A 278 5.24 17.74 7.25
C TRP A 278 5.28 17.23 5.81
N LEU A 279 6.12 16.23 5.52
CA LEU A 279 6.29 15.70 4.17
C LEU A 279 4.99 15.11 3.61
N THR A 280 4.24 14.38 4.45
CA THR A 280 2.96 13.80 4.04
C THR A 280 1.95 14.89 3.72
N ALA A 281 1.75 15.85 4.64
CA ALA A 281 0.79 16.94 4.47
C ALA A 281 1.16 17.89 3.32
N PHE A 282 2.45 18.21 3.16
CA PHE A 282 2.96 18.96 2.01
C PHE A 282 2.65 18.26 0.69
N THR A 283 2.91 16.95 0.63
CA THR A 283 2.60 16.17 -0.57
C THR A 283 1.10 16.12 -0.83
N MET A 284 0.27 16.00 0.21
CA MET A 284 -1.19 16.05 0.10
C MET A 284 -1.67 17.37 -0.51
N GLY A 285 -1.19 18.52 0.00
CA GLY A 285 -1.54 19.84 -0.54
C GLY A 285 -1.11 20.01 -2.00
N LEU A 286 0.10 19.57 -2.35
CA LEU A 286 0.60 19.59 -3.73
C LEU A 286 -0.26 18.74 -4.67
N VAL A 287 -0.61 17.52 -4.25
CA VAL A 287 -1.43 16.58 -5.02
C VAL A 287 -2.84 17.11 -5.19
N HIS A 288 -3.47 17.57 -4.10
CA HIS A 288 -4.84 18.11 -4.12
C HIS A 288 -4.96 19.25 -5.14
N GLU A 289 -4.05 20.22 -5.10
CA GLU A 289 -4.06 21.37 -6.01
C GLU A 289 -3.82 20.98 -7.48
N ARG A 290 -2.99 19.98 -7.74
CA ARG A 290 -2.74 19.50 -9.11
C ARG A 290 -3.92 18.71 -9.67
N GLU A 291 -4.49 17.83 -8.86
CA GLU A 291 -5.67 17.06 -9.22
C GLU A 291 -6.88 17.97 -9.45
N ALA A 292 -7.04 19.01 -8.62
CA ALA A 292 -8.05 20.05 -8.79
C ALA A 292 -7.98 20.71 -10.18
N ARG A 293 -6.78 21.11 -10.61
CA ARG A 293 -6.57 21.70 -11.94
C ARG A 293 -6.86 20.74 -13.07
N LEU A 294 -6.48 19.48 -12.92
CA LEU A 294 -6.74 18.46 -13.94
C LEU A 294 -8.23 18.15 -14.06
N ARG A 295 -9.00 18.27 -12.98
CA ARG A 295 -10.47 18.17 -12.99
C ARG A 295 -11.18 19.47 -13.41
N GLY A 296 -10.50 20.61 -13.33
CA GLY A 296 -11.12 21.92 -13.51
C GLY A 296 -11.89 22.43 -12.28
N SER A 297 -11.84 21.71 -11.16
CA SER A 297 -12.51 22.07 -9.90
C SER A 297 -11.70 21.57 -8.68
N PRO A 298 -11.57 22.38 -7.61
CA PRO A 298 -10.97 21.94 -6.35
C PRO A 298 -11.86 20.98 -5.56
N TYR A 299 -13.15 20.92 -5.90
CA TYR A 299 -14.15 20.12 -5.21
C TYR A 299 -14.40 18.80 -5.95
N ALA A 300 -14.89 17.82 -5.19
CA ALA A 300 -15.42 16.58 -5.74
C ALA A 300 -16.74 16.83 -6.49
N ASP A 301 -17.17 15.85 -7.30
CA ASP A 301 -18.44 15.96 -8.02
C ASP A 301 -19.59 15.98 -7.00
N GLY A 302 -20.50 16.96 -7.13
CA GLY A 302 -21.61 17.19 -6.19
C GLY A 302 -21.17 17.80 -4.84
N ALA A 303 -19.89 18.11 -4.64
CA ALA A 303 -19.39 18.61 -3.37
C ALA A 303 -19.55 20.13 -3.22
N ALA A 304 -19.71 20.56 -1.98
CA ALA A 304 -19.57 21.96 -1.57
C ALA A 304 -18.15 22.21 -0.98
N PRO A 305 -17.82 23.44 -0.56
CA PRO A 305 -16.58 23.71 0.16
C PRO A 305 -16.38 22.74 1.35
N PRO A 306 -15.12 22.33 1.64
CA PRO A 306 -14.80 21.48 2.78
C PRO A 306 -15.40 21.97 4.09
N ASP A 307 -15.98 21.05 4.85
CA ASP A 307 -16.38 21.32 6.23
C ASP A 307 -15.12 21.57 7.09
N PRO A 308 -15.01 22.72 7.77
CA PRO A 308 -13.82 23.06 8.56
C PRO A 308 -13.54 22.08 9.69
N ALA A 309 -14.55 21.53 10.35
CA ALA A 309 -14.39 20.58 11.45
C ALA A 309 -13.89 19.22 10.95
N VAL A 310 -14.46 18.73 9.84
CA VAL A 310 -14.00 17.49 9.18
C VAL A 310 -12.55 17.63 8.72
N LEU A 311 -12.21 18.77 8.10
CA LEU A 311 -10.85 19.02 7.62
C LEU A 311 -9.85 19.12 8.79
N ALA A 312 -10.20 19.85 9.85
CA ALA A 312 -9.35 19.99 11.03
C ALA A 312 -9.06 18.62 11.67
N GLU A 313 -10.09 17.78 11.83
CA GLU A 313 -9.92 16.44 12.39
C GLU A 313 -9.06 15.54 11.49
N CYS A 314 -9.32 15.51 10.17
CA CYS A 314 -8.51 14.77 9.20
C CYS A 314 -7.02 15.13 9.25
N LEU A 315 -6.70 16.41 9.43
CA LEU A 315 -5.32 16.89 9.50
C LEU A 315 -4.69 16.61 10.88
N ALA A 316 -5.47 16.69 11.94
CA ALA A 316 -5.01 16.40 13.29
C ALA A 316 -4.57 14.94 13.48
N THR A 317 -5.06 14.00 12.67
CA THR A 317 -4.68 12.59 12.74
C THR A 317 -3.51 12.19 11.86
N VAL A 318 -2.97 13.08 10.99
CA VAL A 318 -1.86 12.74 10.08
C VAL A 318 -0.63 12.27 10.86
N GLY A 319 -0.16 13.08 11.80
CA GLY A 319 1.00 12.78 12.63
C GLY A 319 0.77 11.61 13.59
N PRO A 320 -0.29 11.65 14.43
CA PRO A 320 -0.70 10.54 15.29
C PRO A 320 -0.73 9.18 14.61
N GLY A 321 -1.37 9.08 13.44
CA GLY A 321 -1.44 7.82 12.71
C GLY A 321 -0.07 7.30 12.29
N GLY A 322 0.81 8.16 11.78
CA GLY A 322 2.12 7.69 11.33
C GLY A 322 3.06 7.23 12.42
N ILE A 323 2.86 7.65 13.67
CA ILE A 323 3.70 7.25 14.82
C ILE A 323 3.08 6.16 15.69
N SER A 324 1.84 5.74 15.41
CA SER A 324 1.06 4.84 16.29
C SER A 324 1.74 3.51 16.57
N HIS A 325 2.53 2.99 15.62
CA HIS A 325 3.27 1.72 15.77
C HIS A 325 4.48 1.80 16.72
N THR A 326 4.89 3.02 17.09
CA THR A 326 6.12 3.27 17.85
C THR A 326 5.90 4.12 19.10
N CYS A 327 4.67 4.54 19.36
CA CYS A 327 4.32 5.42 20.46
C CYS A 327 3.06 4.91 21.18
N THR A 328 3.01 5.11 22.49
CA THR A 328 1.81 4.80 23.28
C THR A 328 0.71 5.83 23.01
N GLU A 329 -0.53 5.50 23.39
CA GLU A 329 -1.66 6.39 23.21
C GLU A 329 -1.49 7.74 23.95
N GLU A 330 -0.94 7.71 25.16
CA GLU A 330 -0.68 8.93 25.95
C GLU A 330 0.32 9.84 25.24
N ARG A 331 1.39 9.26 24.67
CA ARG A 331 2.40 10.03 23.95
C ARG A 331 1.86 10.59 22.64
N ILE A 332 0.99 9.85 21.96
CA ILE A 332 0.25 10.34 20.79
C ILE A 332 -0.64 11.52 21.17
N ALA A 333 -1.42 11.39 22.25
CA ALA A 333 -2.32 12.44 22.72
C ALA A 333 -1.58 13.74 23.07
N GLN A 334 -0.45 13.63 23.78
CA GLN A 334 0.42 14.77 24.13
C GLN A 334 0.91 15.56 22.90
N ARG A 335 1.10 14.89 21.76
CA ARG A 335 1.69 15.49 20.56
C ARG A 335 0.66 15.91 19.50
N ARG A 336 -0.58 15.46 19.63
CA ARG A 336 -1.63 15.63 18.62
C ARG A 336 -1.77 17.08 18.16
N ALA A 337 -1.85 18.03 19.09
CA ALA A 337 -2.03 19.44 18.77
C ALA A 337 -0.84 20.05 18.00
N GLU A 338 0.38 19.68 18.37
CA GLU A 338 1.59 20.15 17.67
C GLU A 338 1.66 19.59 16.24
N LEU A 339 1.46 18.28 16.09
CA LEU A 339 1.48 17.61 14.79
C LEU A 339 0.34 18.10 13.87
N ALA A 340 -0.83 18.43 14.43
CA ALA A 340 -1.92 19.05 13.69
C ALA A 340 -1.50 20.38 13.06
N ARG A 341 -0.84 21.27 13.82
CA ARG A 341 -0.33 22.55 13.30
C ARG A 341 0.68 22.34 12.18
N ILE A 342 1.56 21.35 12.30
CA ILE A 342 2.53 20.98 11.25
C ILE A 342 1.80 20.48 10.00
N ALA A 343 0.76 19.65 10.15
CA ALA A 343 -0.04 19.14 9.04
C ALA A 343 -0.76 20.28 8.29
N HIS A 344 -1.40 21.20 9.01
CA HIS A 344 -2.02 22.39 8.41
C HIS A 344 -1.02 23.21 7.60
N ALA A 345 0.12 23.54 8.20
CA ALA A 345 1.17 24.31 7.52
C ALA A 345 1.72 23.56 6.29
N GLY A 346 1.83 22.24 6.37
CA GLY A 346 2.27 21.38 5.26
C GLY A 346 1.33 21.47 4.07
N VAL A 347 0.02 21.26 4.29
CA VAL A 347 -0.98 21.31 3.21
C VAL A 347 -0.95 22.66 2.49
N GLU A 348 -0.93 23.76 3.22
CA GLU A 348 -0.90 25.11 2.62
C GLU A 348 0.38 25.34 1.81
N ALA A 349 1.55 25.02 2.37
CA ALA A 349 2.82 25.13 1.64
C ALA A 349 2.86 24.24 0.38
N GLY A 350 2.24 23.06 0.44
CA GLY A 350 2.10 22.15 -0.69
C GLY A 350 1.25 22.75 -1.83
N ARG A 351 0.10 23.35 -1.49
CA ARG A 351 -0.78 24.06 -2.44
C ARG A 351 -0.06 25.22 -3.11
N GLU A 352 0.63 26.06 -2.33
CA GLU A 352 1.45 27.16 -2.85
C GLU A 352 2.55 26.67 -3.80
N ALA A 353 3.22 25.56 -3.47
CA ALA A 353 4.25 24.97 -4.33
C ALA A 353 3.68 24.48 -5.67
N ALA A 354 2.44 23.96 -5.69
CA ALA A 354 1.77 23.57 -6.92
C ALA A 354 1.44 24.78 -7.81
N VAL A 355 1.09 25.93 -7.24
CA VAL A 355 0.88 27.19 -7.99
C VAL A 355 2.18 27.73 -8.60
N ARG A 356 3.27 27.78 -7.82
CA ARG A 356 4.53 28.38 -8.26
C ARG A 356 5.22 27.67 -9.43
N ARG A 357 5.03 26.37 -9.60
CA ARG A 357 5.75 25.54 -10.57
C ARG A 357 5.29 25.69 -12.04
N ARG A 358 4.84 26.88 -12.47
CA ARG A 358 4.39 27.13 -13.85
C ARG A 358 5.53 27.24 -14.89
N ALA A 359 6.81 27.31 -14.52
CA ALA A 359 7.87 27.73 -15.47
C ALA A 359 9.26 27.06 -15.35
N GLY A 360 9.39 25.85 -14.80
CA GLY A 360 10.69 25.17 -14.68
C GLY A 360 10.99 24.23 -15.84
N ARG A 361 11.91 24.60 -16.74
CA ARG A 361 12.43 23.70 -17.79
C ARG A 361 13.21 22.56 -17.13
N ARG A 362 12.71 21.32 -17.17
CA ARG A 362 13.47 20.15 -16.69
C ARG A 362 14.80 20.07 -17.46
N PRO A 363 15.94 19.78 -16.80
CA PRO A 363 17.23 19.66 -17.47
C PRO A 363 17.21 18.58 -18.56
N ARG A 364 18.16 18.68 -19.51
CA ARG A 364 18.33 17.74 -20.63
C ARG A 364 18.34 16.30 -20.09
N SER A 365 17.35 15.53 -20.50
CA SER A 365 17.03 14.20 -19.98
C SER A 365 17.34 13.18 -21.05
N ARG A 366 18.21 12.20 -20.75
CA ARG A 366 18.48 11.08 -21.66
C ARG A 366 17.18 10.33 -21.94
N ARG A 367 16.96 9.97 -23.19
CA ARG A 367 15.89 9.07 -23.65
C ARG A 367 16.36 7.63 -23.44
N VAL A 368 15.70 6.91 -22.54
CA VAL A 368 16.12 5.58 -22.09
C VAL A 368 15.01 4.57 -22.41
N GLY A 369 15.34 3.50 -23.12
CA GLY A 369 14.46 2.33 -23.25
C GLY A 369 14.74 1.32 -22.15
N VAL A 370 13.70 0.74 -21.54
CA VAL A 370 13.84 -0.34 -20.55
C VAL A 370 13.19 -1.61 -21.08
N LEU A 371 14.00 -2.60 -21.47
CA LEU A 371 13.51 -3.94 -21.83
C LEU A 371 12.97 -4.64 -20.59
N HIS A 372 11.83 -5.34 -20.75
CA HIS A 372 11.03 -5.86 -19.64
C HIS A 372 10.50 -4.77 -18.70
N GLY A 373 10.36 -3.53 -19.20
CA GLY A 373 9.87 -2.39 -18.43
C GLY A 373 8.39 -2.49 -18.03
N ALA A 374 7.61 -3.36 -18.67
CA ALA A 374 6.21 -3.63 -18.36
C ALA A 374 6.00 -4.79 -17.35
N THR A 375 7.08 -5.27 -16.73
CA THR A 375 7.01 -6.22 -15.61
C THR A 375 6.86 -5.45 -14.29
N PRO A 376 6.36 -6.07 -13.21
CA PRO A 376 6.25 -5.40 -11.91
C PRO A 376 7.56 -4.74 -11.44
N LEU A 377 8.69 -5.45 -11.52
CA LEU A 377 10.02 -4.89 -11.24
C LEU A 377 10.39 -3.76 -12.24
N GLY A 378 10.13 -3.98 -13.52
CA GLY A 378 10.38 -3.01 -14.58
C GLY A 378 9.62 -1.69 -14.37
N GLU A 379 8.38 -1.73 -13.91
CA GLU A 379 7.56 -0.55 -13.64
C GLU A 379 8.17 0.33 -12.54
N HIS A 380 8.68 -0.29 -11.46
CA HIS A 380 9.38 0.42 -10.39
C HIS A 380 10.70 1.02 -10.85
N LEU A 381 11.43 0.33 -11.75
CA LEU A 381 12.66 0.87 -12.33
C LEU A 381 12.37 2.03 -13.30
N VAL A 382 11.39 1.86 -14.19
CA VAL A 382 10.95 2.91 -15.13
C VAL A 382 10.55 4.16 -14.38
N ARG A 383 9.76 4.01 -13.30
CA ARG A 383 9.42 5.12 -12.42
C ARG A 383 10.66 5.73 -11.76
N GLY A 384 11.54 4.91 -11.19
CA GLY A 384 12.74 5.38 -10.49
C GLY A 384 13.73 6.13 -11.38
N LEU A 385 13.86 5.75 -12.64
CA LEU A 385 14.63 6.47 -13.63
C LEU A 385 13.94 7.77 -14.07
N THR A 386 12.61 7.75 -14.21
CA THR A 386 11.82 8.96 -14.51
C THR A 386 11.90 9.99 -13.39
N ASP A 387 11.80 9.55 -12.13
CA ASP A 387 11.96 10.41 -10.94
C ASP A 387 13.35 11.05 -10.89
N ARG A 388 14.37 10.33 -11.37
CA ARG A 388 15.75 10.84 -11.52
C ARG A 388 15.96 11.64 -12.81
N GLY A 389 14.88 12.03 -13.49
CA GLY A 389 14.93 12.96 -14.62
C GLY A 389 15.29 12.35 -15.96
N HIS A 390 15.23 11.02 -16.14
CA HIS A 390 15.35 10.41 -17.46
C HIS A 390 14.00 10.41 -18.19
N ARG A 391 14.01 10.43 -19.53
CA ARG A 391 12.81 10.21 -20.37
C ARG A 391 12.73 8.73 -20.69
N VAL A 392 11.93 8.00 -19.93
CA VAL A 392 11.95 6.53 -19.98
C VAL A 392 10.79 5.98 -20.80
N THR A 393 11.08 5.03 -21.69
CA THR A 393 10.09 4.26 -22.43
C THR A 393 10.18 2.80 -22.00
N ALA A 394 9.08 2.25 -21.46
CA ALA A 394 8.98 0.82 -21.17
C ALA A 394 8.86 0.04 -22.48
N LEU A 395 9.68 -1.00 -22.66
CA LEU A 395 9.70 -1.85 -23.85
C LEU A 395 9.25 -3.27 -23.48
N GLY A 396 8.35 -3.85 -24.27
CA GLY A 396 7.80 -5.20 -24.07
C GLY A 396 8.65 -6.29 -24.73
N GLY A 397 8.87 -7.40 -24.01
CA GLY A 397 9.50 -8.62 -24.53
C GLY A 397 11.04 -8.60 -24.68
N PRO A 398 11.65 -9.76 -25.04
CA PRO A 398 13.10 -9.91 -25.23
C PRO A 398 13.61 -9.34 -26.57
N VAL A 399 12.74 -9.13 -27.57
CA VAL A 399 13.11 -8.58 -28.90
C VAL A 399 12.13 -7.50 -29.39
N PRO A 400 11.95 -6.38 -28.68
CA PRO A 400 11.27 -5.23 -29.26
C PRO A 400 12.19 -4.59 -30.31
N ARG A 401 11.62 -4.15 -31.44
CA ARG A 401 12.26 -3.15 -32.30
C ARG A 401 12.54 -1.94 -31.40
N VAL A 402 13.80 -1.78 -30.99
CA VAL A 402 14.23 -0.65 -30.16
C VAL A 402 13.89 0.62 -30.94
N PRO A 403 13.00 1.50 -30.43
CA PRO A 403 12.64 2.71 -31.14
C PRO A 403 13.89 3.52 -31.50
N ALA A 404 13.92 4.09 -32.71
CA ALA A 404 14.99 4.99 -33.11
C ALA A 404 15.02 6.23 -32.19
N GLY A 405 16.21 6.77 -31.94
CA GLY A 405 16.39 7.99 -31.13
C GLY A 405 16.40 7.78 -29.62
N LEU A 406 16.66 6.57 -29.12
CA LEU A 406 17.00 6.34 -27.71
C LEU A 406 18.50 6.55 -27.48
N ASP A 407 18.85 7.27 -26.41
CA ASP A 407 20.24 7.55 -26.04
C ASP A 407 20.86 6.36 -25.27
N ALA A 408 20.04 5.50 -24.66
CA ALA A 408 20.47 4.26 -24.02
C ALA A 408 19.34 3.22 -23.91
N VAL A 409 19.71 1.94 -23.77
CA VAL A 409 18.81 0.83 -23.47
C VAL A 409 19.30 0.09 -22.22
N VAL A 410 18.40 -0.08 -21.25
CA VAL A 410 18.58 -0.88 -20.04
C VAL A 410 17.84 -2.20 -20.21
N ASP A 411 18.54 -3.31 -20.02
CA ASP A 411 18.02 -4.67 -20.17
C ASP A 411 17.92 -5.38 -18.82
N LEU A 412 16.69 -5.73 -18.43
CA LEU A 412 16.37 -6.44 -17.20
C LEU A 412 16.14 -7.95 -17.40
N GLY A 413 16.39 -8.50 -18.59
CA GLY A 413 16.17 -9.92 -18.88
C GLY A 413 16.91 -10.85 -17.91
N GLY A 414 18.09 -10.43 -17.44
CA GLY A 414 18.87 -11.15 -16.43
C GLY A 414 18.29 -11.14 -15.01
N LEU A 415 17.23 -10.38 -14.76
CA LEU A 415 16.50 -10.33 -13.48
C LEU A 415 15.10 -10.94 -13.55
N VAL A 416 14.48 -10.94 -14.74
CA VAL A 416 13.10 -11.40 -14.96
C VAL A 416 13.06 -12.85 -15.46
N GLY A 417 14.11 -13.34 -16.12
CA GLY A 417 14.20 -14.71 -16.64
C GLY A 417 15.04 -15.66 -15.78
N ARG A 418 14.84 -16.97 -15.94
CA ARG A 418 15.78 -18.00 -15.45
C ARG A 418 17.09 -17.84 -16.22
N THR A 419 18.14 -17.32 -15.58
CA THR A 419 19.43 -17.18 -16.23
C THR A 419 20.11 -18.53 -16.43
N THR A 420 20.53 -18.80 -17.66
CA THR A 420 21.45 -19.90 -17.98
C THR A 420 22.88 -19.44 -17.69
N GLY A 421 23.41 -19.77 -16.51
CA GLY A 421 24.86 -19.80 -16.24
C GLY A 421 25.56 -18.49 -15.86
N GLY A 422 24.88 -17.33 -15.86
CA GLY A 422 25.40 -16.08 -15.31
C GLY A 422 24.49 -15.58 -14.19
N GLY A 423 25.05 -15.12 -13.06
CA GLY A 423 24.27 -14.55 -11.96
C GLY A 423 23.36 -13.38 -12.41
N PRO A 424 22.44 -12.93 -11.55
CA PRO A 424 21.51 -11.86 -11.90
C PRO A 424 22.26 -10.58 -12.32
N ALA A 425 21.85 -9.98 -13.43
CA ALA A 425 22.55 -8.82 -14.00
C ALA A 425 21.62 -7.89 -14.78
N VAL A 426 21.98 -6.60 -14.81
CA VAL A 426 21.39 -5.57 -15.67
C VAL A 426 22.41 -5.16 -16.72
N ARG A 427 22.01 -5.11 -18.00
CA ARG A 427 22.90 -4.65 -19.08
C ARG A 427 22.48 -3.27 -19.57
N ILE A 428 23.45 -2.38 -19.76
CA ILE A 428 23.22 -1.03 -20.28
C ILE A 428 24.00 -0.86 -21.57
N ARG A 429 23.29 -0.46 -22.63
CA ARG A 429 23.85 -0.19 -23.96
C ARG A 429 23.60 1.27 -24.30
N ASP A 430 24.64 2.05 -24.56
CA ASP A 430 24.48 3.41 -25.08
C ASP A 430 24.02 3.35 -26.55
N GLY A 431 23.14 4.27 -26.95
CA GLY A 431 22.69 4.47 -28.32
C GLY A 431 23.35 5.72 -28.91
N ALA A 432 24.25 5.53 -29.86
CA ALA A 432 24.66 6.59 -30.77
C ALA A 432 24.04 6.31 -32.14
N ASP A 433 23.63 7.37 -32.82
CA ASP A 433 22.83 7.36 -34.04
C ASP A 433 23.31 6.36 -35.11
N GLY A 434 22.38 5.60 -35.70
CA GLY A 434 22.47 5.06 -37.06
C GLY A 434 23.56 4.03 -37.43
N VAL A 435 24.49 3.63 -36.54
CA VAL A 435 25.58 2.70 -36.90
C VAL A 435 25.26 1.24 -36.50
N PRO A 436 25.56 0.22 -37.35
CA PRO A 436 25.37 -1.19 -37.01
C PRO A 436 26.05 -1.62 -35.70
N ARG A 437 25.30 -2.34 -34.88
CA ARG A 437 25.49 -2.58 -33.44
C ARG A 437 26.49 -3.69 -33.10
N THR A 438 27.71 -3.62 -33.60
CA THR A 438 28.77 -4.59 -33.29
C THR A 438 30.09 -3.86 -33.01
N ALA A 439 30.28 -3.33 -31.80
CA ALA A 439 31.57 -3.06 -31.11
C ALA A 439 31.48 -1.98 -29.99
N GLY A 440 30.39 -1.22 -29.88
CA GLY A 440 30.18 -0.28 -28.76
C GLY A 440 29.80 -1.00 -27.46
N GLY A 441 30.74 -1.12 -26.52
CA GLY A 441 30.69 -2.01 -25.36
C GLY A 441 29.47 -1.83 -24.44
N ALA A 442 28.68 -2.89 -24.29
CA ALA A 442 27.67 -2.98 -23.24
C ALA A 442 28.35 -2.98 -21.86
N ARG A 443 27.77 -2.28 -20.90
CA ARG A 443 28.14 -2.38 -19.48
C ARG A 443 27.22 -3.39 -18.80
N THR A 444 27.80 -4.27 -18.00
CA THR A 444 27.08 -5.27 -17.22
C THR A 444 27.20 -4.94 -15.74
N LEU A 445 26.05 -4.79 -15.09
CA LEU A 445 25.92 -4.59 -13.66
C LEU A 445 25.50 -5.93 -13.06
N TYR A 446 26.42 -6.66 -12.46
CA TYR A 446 26.12 -7.86 -11.67
C TYR A 446 25.47 -7.41 -10.37
N VAL A 447 24.30 -7.94 -10.04
CA VAL A 447 23.54 -7.50 -8.87
C VAL A 447 23.53 -8.57 -7.78
N GLY A 448 23.39 -8.12 -6.53
CA GLY A 448 23.07 -8.98 -5.39
C GLY A 448 21.64 -9.52 -5.44
N ASP A 449 21.17 -10.02 -4.30
CA ASP A 449 19.78 -10.47 -4.12
C ASP A 449 18.84 -9.27 -4.13
N VAL A 450 18.25 -8.98 -5.30
CA VAL A 450 17.32 -7.86 -5.49
C VAL A 450 16.04 -8.10 -4.69
N TYR A 451 15.61 -7.10 -3.93
CA TYR A 451 14.37 -7.13 -3.15
C TYR A 451 13.68 -5.76 -3.12
N GLY A 452 12.42 -5.74 -2.66
CA GLY A 452 11.59 -4.54 -2.63
C GLY A 452 10.40 -4.64 -3.58
N PRO A 453 9.62 -3.54 -3.71
CA PRO A 453 8.46 -3.50 -4.59
C PRO A 453 8.77 -3.97 -6.02
N GLY A 454 7.91 -4.84 -6.56
CA GLY A 454 8.03 -5.42 -7.91
C GLY A 454 8.84 -6.72 -7.98
N CYS A 455 9.55 -7.10 -6.92
CA CYS A 455 10.30 -8.36 -6.86
C CYS A 455 9.36 -9.54 -6.53
N PRO A 456 9.63 -10.76 -7.03
CA PRO A 456 8.71 -11.87 -6.86
C PRO A 456 8.81 -12.51 -5.46
N ARG A 457 7.70 -13.11 -5.02
CA ARG A 457 7.56 -13.75 -3.69
C ARG A 457 8.43 -15.01 -3.52
N ASP A 458 8.83 -15.64 -4.62
CA ASP A 458 9.63 -16.87 -4.65
C ASP A 458 11.15 -16.60 -4.58
N SER A 459 11.57 -15.34 -4.63
CA SER A 459 12.97 -14.94 -4.40
C SER A 459 13.45 -15.33 -2.99
N ARG A 460 14.77 -15.41 -2.79
CA ARG A 460 15.35 -15.80 -1.49
C ARG A 460 14.85 -14.93 -0.33
N ILE A 461 14.84 -13.61 -0.52
CA ILE A 461 14.31 -12.65 0.46
C ILE A 461 12.77 -12.67 0.45
N GLY A 462 12.14 -12.76 -0.73
CA GLY A 462 10.69 -12.74 -0.89
C GLY A 462 9.98 -13.84 -0.12
N ARG A 463 10.54 -15.06 -0.09
CA ARG A 463 9.94 -16.20 0.64
C ARG A 463 9.87 -15.94 2.14
N MET A 464 10.96 -15.45 2.73
CA MET A 464 10.98 -15.13 4.17
C MET A 464 9.96 -14.04 4.51
N VAL A 465 9.89 -12.99 3.69
CA VAL A 465 8.89 -11.92 3.85
C VAL A 465 7.47 -12.46 3.70
N TRP A 466 7.24 -13.35 2.73
CA TRP A 466 5.94 -13.97 2.47
C TRP A 466 5.45 -14.87 3.59
N GLU A 467 6.31 -15.72 4.15
CA GLU A 467 5.96 -16.54 5.31
C GLU A 467 5.64 -15.69 6.54
N ALA A 468 6.48 -14.67 6.83
CA ALA A 468 6.25 -13.76 7.93
C ALA A 468 4.91 -13.01 7.79
N LEU A 469 4.56 -12.53 6.60
CA LEU A 469 3.27 -11.89 6.33
C LEU A 469 2.08 -12.80 6.67
N ARG A 470 2.20 -14.10 6.37
CA ARG A 470 1.17 -15.11 6.68
C ARG A 470 1.20 -15.61 8.13
N GLY A 471 2.11 -15.07 8.95
CA GLY A 471 2.29 -15.52 10.33
C GLY A 471 2.84 -16.94 10.44
N ARG A 472 3.53 -17.43 9.40
CA ARG A 472 4.14 -18.75 9.37
C ARG A 472 5.61 -18.68 9.85
N PRO A 473 6.15 -19.75 10.46
CA PRO A 473 7.56 -19.80 10.85
C PRO A 473 8.52 -19.59 9.69
N LEU A 474 9.68 -19.00 9.96
CA LEU A 474 10.77 -18.88 9.00
C LEU A 474 11.64 -20.13 9.06
N VAL A 475 11.63 -20.95 8.01
CA VAL A 475 12.44 -22.16 7.94
C VAL A 475 13.81 -21.86 7.32
N LEU A 476 14.88 -22.05 8.10
CA LEU A 476 16.26 -21.98 7.63
C LEU A 476 16.70 -23.38 7.17
N GLY A 477 17.13 -23.47 5.90
CA GLY A 477 17.54 -24.74 5.28
C GLY A 477 18.72 -25.41 5.97
N ASP A 478 18.73 -26.76 6.01
CA ASP A 478 19.79 -27.57 6.64
C ASP A 478 21.17 -27.47 5.95
N ARG A 479 21.21 -26.99 4.70
CA ARG A 479 22.47 -26.70 4.00
C ARG A 479 22.80 -25.22 4.12
N PRO A 480 24.08 -24.83 4.29
CA PRO A 480 24.47 -23.44 4.29
C PRO A 480 24.13 -22.83 2.91
N ALA A 481 23.01 -22.12 2.84
CA ALA A 481 22.77 -21.22 1.74
C ALA A 481 23.88 -20.16 1.79
N GLY A 482 24.60 -19.97 0.68
CA GLY A 482 25.64 -18.94 0.59
C GLY A 482 25.12 -17.56 1.03
N PRO A 483 26.02 -16.60 1.32
CA PRO A 483 25.60 -15.29 1.82
C PRO A 483 24.53 -14.64 0.92
N VAL A 484 23.58 -13.95 1.54
CA VAL A 484 22.61 -13.08 0.86
C VAL A 484 23.24 -11.69 0.75
N ARG A 485 23.14 -11.03 -0.40
CA ARG A 485 23.62 -9.66 -0.63
C ARG A 485 22.45 -8.77 -1.02
N PRO A 486 21.65 -8.27 -0.05
CA PRO A 486 20.42 -7.54 -0.36
C PRO A 486 20.72 -6.29 -1.20
N LEU A 487 19.96 -6.08 -2.28
CA LEU A 487 19.96 -4.85 -3.05
C LEU A 487 18.52 -4.36 -3.25
N HIS A 488 18.18 -3.22 -2.68
CA HIS A 488 16.81 -2.72 -2.80
C HIS A 488 16.57 -2.19 -4.23
N VAL A 489 15.36 -2.36 -4.76
CA VAL A 489 14.96 -1.90 -6.10
C VAL A 489 15.22 -0.39 -6.33
N ASN A 490 15.08 0.44 -5.29
CA ASN A 490 15.39 1.87 -5.38
C ASN A 490 16.90 2.13 -5.55
N ASP A 491 17.74 1.37 -4.85
CA ASP A 491 19.19 1.47 -4.98
C ASP A 491 19.64 0.97 -6.36
N LEU A 492 18.99 -0.06 -6.91
CA LEU A 492 19.20 -0.48 -8.29
C LEU A 492 18.87 0.64 -9.28
N ALA A 493 17.73 1.32 -9.13
CA ALA A 493 17.36 2.46 -9.98
C ALA A 493 18.36 3.62 -9.86
N ASP A 494 18.89 3.84 -8.67
CA ASP A 494 19.91 4.84 -8.40
C ASP A 494 21.22 4.54 -9.13
N ALA A 495 21.75 3.32 -8.97
CA ALA A 495 22.96 2.87 -9.64
C ALA A 495 22.85 2.95 -11.16
N VAL A 496 21.72 2.49 -11.73
CA VAL A 496 21.46 2.57 -13.17
C VAL A 496 21.43 4.03 -13.63
N SER A 497 20.77 4.91 -12.88
CA SER A 497 20.76 6.34 -13.18
C SER A 497 22.15 6.96 -13.13
N GLN A 498 22.98 6.59 -12.15
CA GLN A 498 24.36 7.08 -12.06
C GLN A 498 25.18 6.65 -13.27
N VAL A 499 25.10 5.38 -13.67
CA VAL A 499 25.79 4.86 -14.87
C VAL A 499 25.32 5.57 -16.14
N LEU A 500 24.01 5.87 -16.25
CA LEU A 500 23.47 6.60 -17.40
C LEU A 500 23.94 8.06 -17.46
N ARG A 501 24.17 8.71 -16.31
CA ARG A 501 24.63 10.11 -16.24
C ARG A 501 26.15 10.23 -16.40
N THR A 502 26.88 9.36 -15.73
CA THR A 502 28.34 9.36 -15.66
C THR A 502 28.83 7.94 -15.91
N PRO A 503 28.94 7.53 -17.19
CA PRO A 503 29.30 6.17 -17.52
C PRO A 503 30.71 5.82 -17.02
N PRO A 504 30.88 4.75 -16.23
CA PRO A 504 32.18 4.34 -15.70
C PRO A 504 33.06 3.74 -16.82
N ARG A 505 34.37 3.68 -16.55
CA ARG A 505 35.37 3.09 -17.47
C ARG A 505 35.22 1.57 -17.53
N GLU A 506 34.90 0.96 -16.39
CA GLU A 506 34.71 -0.46 -16.23
C GLU A 506 33.45 -0.93 -16.99
N ARG A 507 33.60 -2.05 -17.72
CA ARG A 507 32.48 -2.67 -18.45
C ARG A 507 31.69 -3.68 -17.61
N ALA A 508 32.26 -4.11 -16.49
CA ALA A 508 31.65 -5.03 -15.54
C ALA A 508 31.75 -4.42 -14.15
N LEU A 509 30.62 -4.27 -13.47
CA LEU A 509 30.53 -3.72 -12.13
C LEU A 509 29.65 -4.58 -11.26
N PHE A 510 29.90 -4.56 -9.96
CA PHE A 510 29.07 -5.23 -8.96
C PHE A 510 28.23 -4.22 -8.18
N LEU A 511 26.95 -4.54 -8.00
CA LEU A 511 26.00 -3.81 -7.17
C LEU A 511 25.46 -4.74 -6.09
N GLY A 512 25.86 -4.52 -4.84
CA GLY A 512 25.32 -5.27 -3.72
C GLY A 512 25.75 -4.68 -2.39
N SER A 513 24.95 -4.94 -1.36
CA SER A 513 25.30 -4.59 0.01
C SER A 513 26.29 -5.62 0.60
N ALA A 514 26.74 -5.34 1.83
CA ALA A 514 27.49 -6.30 2.62
C ALA A 514 26.74 -7.65 2.72
N PRO A 515 27.45 -8.79 2.67
CA PRO A 515 26.84 -10.09 2.77
C PRO A 515 26.18 -10.28 4.14
N ARG A 516 25.08 -11.05 4.15
CA ARG A 516 24.32 -11.43 5.34
C ARG A 516 24.11 -12.93 5.36
N THR A 517 24.15 -13.51 6.55
CA THR A 517 23.73 -14.88 6.76
C THR A 517 22.20 -15.00 6.65
N PRO A 518 21.67 -16.19 6.32
CA PRO A 518 20.22 -16.42 6.37
C PRO A 518 19.60 -16.12 7.74
N ALA A 519 20.33 -16.36 8.84
CA ALA A 519 19.87 -16.07 10.20
C ALA A 519 19.74 -14.57 10.48
N GLU A 520 20.74 -13.76 10.11
CA GLU A 520 20.65 -12.29 10.22
C GLU A 520 19.49 -11.73 9.40
N LEU A 521 19.27 -12.28 8.20
CA LEU A 521 18.14 -11.87 7.35
C LEU A 521 16.80 -12.25 7.99
N ALA A 522 16.66 -13.46 8.53
CA ALA A 522 15.44 -13.89 9.21
C ALA A 522 15.11 -12.98 10.40
N GLU A 523 16.12 -12.59 11.19
CA GLU A 523 15.91 -11.64 12.29
C GLU A 523 15.49 -10.26 11.80
N ALA A 524 16.09 -9.77 10.71
CA ALA A 524 15.67 -8.51 10.09
C ALA A 524 14.21 -8.59 9.59
N VAL A 525 13.78 -9.72 9.03
CA VAL A 525 12.40 -9.95 8.59
C VAL A 525 11.43 -9.97 9.77
N ARG A 526 11.75 -10.66 10.87
CA ARG A 526 10.90 -10.69 12.08
C ARG A 526 10.66 -9.30 12.64
N LYS A 527 11.71 -8.48 12.65
CA LYS A 527 11.66 -7.09 13.12
C LYS A 527 10.88 -6.17 12.18
N ALA A 528 11.05 -6.32 10.86
CA ALA A 528 10.47 -5.40 9.88
C ALA A 528 9.05 -5.76 9.44
N VAL A 529 8.67 -7.04 9.52
CA VAL A 529 7.43 -7.57 8.92
C VAL A 529 6.45 -8.04 9.99
N ARG A 530 6.81 -9.11 10.71
CA ARG A 530 5.97 -9.68 11.76
C ARG A 530 6.83 -10.58 12.66
N PRO A 531 6.69 -10.51 14.00
CA PRO A 531 7.32 -11.47 14.90
C PRO A 531 6.75 -12.87 14.66
N VAL A 532 7.56 -13.77 14.12
CA VAL A 532 7.25 -15.20 13.87
C VAL A 532 8.39 -16.09 14.37
N PRO A 533 8.16 -17.38 14.67
CA PRO A 533 9.21 -18.32 15.02
C PRO A 533 10.24 -18.52 13.91
N VAL A 534 11.46 -18.93 14.26
CA VAL A 534 12.50 -19.36 13.31
C VAL A 534 12.81 -20.82 13.61
N GLU A 535 12.75 -21.67 12.59
CA GLU A 535 12.91 -23.10 12.70
C GLU A 535 14.04 -23.58 11.80
N ALA A 536 14.80 -24.59 12.24
CA ALA A 536 15.70 -25.33 11.38
C ALA A 536 14.90 -26.42 10.66
N GLY A 537 15.10 -26.58 9.35
CA GLY A 537 14.49 -27.69 8.63
C GLY A 537 14.68 -27.66 7.13
N ARG A 538 14.13 -28.67 6.47
CA ARG A 538 14.20 -28.79 5.01
C ARG A 538 13.37 -27.69 4.35
N ALA A 539 14.04 -26.71 3.75
CA ALA A 539 13.36 -25.71 2.92
C ALA A 539 12.51 -26.42 1.84
N PRO A 540 11.28 -25.93 1.55
CA PRO A 540 10.40 -26.55 0.57
C PRO A 540 11.09 -26.67 -0.80
N ALA A 541 10.74 -27.72 -1.55
CA ALA A 541 11.44 -28.21 -2.75
C ALA A 541 11.57 -27.21 -3.93
N ALA A 542 11.00 -26.01 -3.83
CA ALA A 542 11.21 -24.94 -4.79
C ALA A 542 12.68 -24.50 -4.74
N SER A 543 13.40 -24.76 -5.84
CA SER A 543 14.83 -24.46 -5.97
C SER A 543 15.12 -23.04 -5.47
N PRO A 544 16.03 -22.86 -4.49
CA PRO A 544 16.46 -21.53 -4.13
C PRO A 544 16.96 -20.83 -5.39
N GLY A 545 16.54 -19.59 -5.61
CA GLY A 545 17.10 -18.77 -6.69
C GLY A 545 18.63 -18.85 -6.70
N PRO A 546 19.27 -18.69 -7.87
CA PRO A 546 20.70 -18.91 -8.02
C PRO A 546 21.48 -18.15 -6.94
N VAL A 547 22.40 -18.86 -6.25
CA VAL A 547 23.30 -18.24 -5.28
C VAL A 547 24.14 -17.20 -6.04
N VAL A 548 24.13 -15.95 -5.58
CA VAL A 548 24.96 -14.92 -6.18
C VAL A 548 26.43 -15.25 -5.83
N PRO A 549 27.29 -15.53 -6.82
CA PRO A 549 28.69 -15.84 -6.56
C PRO A 549 29.41 -14.62 -5.96
N GLU A 550 30.60 -14.86 -5.41
CA GLU A 550 31.45 -13.79 -4.92
C GLU A 550 31.75 -12.78 -6.05
N PRO A 551 31.67 -11.46 -5.79
CA PRO A 551 31.81 -10.48 -6.86
C PRO A 551 33.24 -10.46 -7.39
N ALA A 552 33.42 -10.94 -8.63
CA ALA A 552 34.66 -10.77 -9.38
C ALA A 552 34.82 -9.35 -9.97
N ALA A 553 33.72 -8.59 -10.08
CA ALA A 553 33.70 -7.24 -10.62
C ALA A 553 33.82 -6.17 -9.51
N PRO A 554 34.50 -5.04 -9.76
CA PRO A 554 34.63 -3.96 -8.78
C PRO A 554 33.28 -3.27 -8.50
N PRO A 555 33.11 -2.62 -7.33
CA PRO A 555 31.91 -1.85 -7.02
C PRO A 555 31.80 -0.61 -7.92
N LEU A 556 30.57 -0.11 -8.14
CA LEU A 556 30.35 1.16 -8.85
C LEU A 556 31.03 2.33 -8.11
N PRO A 557 31.98 3.05 -8.74
CA PRO A 557 32.72 4.11 -8.06
C PRO A 557 31.82 5.24 -7.52
N GLY A 558 32.07 5.66 -6.28
CA GLY A 558 31.34 6.75 -5.64
C GLY A 558 29.88 6.43 -5.30
N TRP A 559 29.44 5.19 -5.51
CA TRP A 559 28.07 4.76 -5.24
C TRP A 559 28.00 3.80 -4.05
N ARG A 560 26.96 3.93 -3.24
CA ARG A 560 26.62 2.99 -2.17
C ARG A 560 25.11 2.86 -2.05
N PRO A 561 24.57 1.68 -1.68
CA PRO A 561 23.16 1.55 -1.35
C PRO A 561 22.76 2.51 -0.23
N ALA A 562 21.65 3.21 -0.40
CA ALA A 562 21.14 4.19 0.57
C ALA A 562 19.94 3.64 1.35
N THR A 563 19.22 2.66 0.79
CA THR A 563 18.03 2.09 1.44
C THR A 563 18.43 1.18 2.60
N GLY A 564 18.04 1.55 3.82
CA GLY A 564 18.25 0.70 5.00
C GLY A 564 17.46 -0.61 4.92
N LEU A 565 18.06 -1.73 5.36
CA LEU A 565 17.49 -3.08 5.21
C LEU A 565 16.09 -3.23 5.82
N LEU A 566 15.88 -2.78 7.06
CA LEU A 566 14.58 -2.90 7.73
C LEU A 566 13.48 -2.14 6.98
N PHE A 567 13.79 -0.93 6.52
CA PHE A 567 12.86 -0.15 5.72
C PHE A 567 12.57 -0.81 4.36
N GLY A 568 13.61 -1.31 3.68
CA GLY A 568 13.45 -2.06 2.43
C GLY A 568 12.58 -3.32 2.61
N LEU A 569 12.78 -4.08 3.68
CA LEU A 569 11.98 -5.28 3.97
C LEU A 569 10.52 -4.92 4.26
N HIS A 570 10.31 -3.82 4.99
CA HIS A 570 8.97 -3.30 5.25
C HIS A 570 8.23 -2.91 3.96
N THR A 571 8.86 -2.11 3.10
CA THR A 571 8.25 -1.72 1.81
C THR A 571 8.03 -2.91 0.89
N PHE A 572 8.89 -3.93 0.94
CA PHE A 572 8.69 -5.18 0.21
C PHE A 572 7.47 -5.94 0.72
N ALA A 573 7.35 -6.10 2.04
CA ALA A 573 6.23 -6.78 2.67
C ALA A 573 4.90 -6.06 2.35
N GLN A 574 4.90 -4.74 2.44
CA GLN A 574 3.77 -3.89 2.10
C GLN A 574 3.36 -4.07 0.63
N TRP A 575 4.32 -4.07 -0.30
CA TRP A 575 4.04 -4.32 -1.71
C TRP A 575 3.51 -5.74 -1.96
N LEU A 576 4.10 -6.77 -1.34
CA LEU A 576 3.64 -8.16 -1.47
C LEU A 576 2.21 -8.34 -0.99
N ALA A 577 1.85 -7.73 0.14
CA ALA A 577 0.52 -7.82 0.71
C ALA A 577 -0.56 -7.16 -0.18
N TYR A 578 -0.24 -6.04 -0.84
CA TYR A 578 -1.25 -5.21 -1.54
C TYR A 578 -1.27 -5.39 -3.06
N GLU A 579 -0.11 -5.62 -3.67
CA GLU A 579 0.06 -5.71 -5.12
C GLU A 579 0.59 -7.08 -5.54
N GLY A 580 1.64 -7.56 -4.86
CA GLY A 580 2.36 -8.78 -5.23
C GLY A 580 1.51 -10.04 -5.15
N VAL A 581 0.56 -10.10 -4.22
CA VAL A 581 -0.35 -11.25 -4.09
C VAL A 581 -1.25 -11.48 -5.30
N ARG A 582 -1.50 -10.44 -6.11
CA ARG A 582 -2.33 -10.54 -7.32
C ARG A 582 -1.60 -11.14 -8.51
N LEU A 583 -0.29 -11.30 -8.41
CA LEU A 583 0.58 -11.67 -9.54
C LEU A 583 0.87 -13.17 -9.61
N ALA A 584 0.39 -13.97 -8.67
CA ALA A 584 0.51 -15.42 -8.69
C ALA A 584 -0.84 -16.04 -8.29
N PRO A 585 -1.28 -17.12 -8.95
CA PRO A 585 -2.46 -17.86 -8.53
C PRO A 585 -2.31 -18.27 -7.05
N ASP A 586 -3.43 -18.29 -6.33
CA ASP A 586 -3.47 -18.87 -4.98
C ASP A 586 -3.05 -20.34 -5.13
N ASP A 587 -2.12 -20.83 -4.28
CA ASP A 587 -1.61 -22.22 -4.31
C ASP A 587 -2.70 -23.29 -4.01
N GLY A 588 -3.99 -22.92 -4.07
CA GLY A 588 -5.16 -23.77 -3.86
C GLY A 588 -6.10 -23.90 -5.07
N ASP A 589 -5.81 -23.26 -6.22
CA ASP A 589 -6.65 -23.38 -7.43
C ASP A 589 -6.27 -24.57 -8.34
N GLU A 590 -5.21 -25.32 -8.02
CA GLU A 590 -4.76 -26.47 -8.84
C GLU A 590 -5.59 -27.75 -8.64
N GLY A 591 -6.63 -27.76 -7.79
CA GLY A 591 -7.44 -28.94 -7.51
C GLY A 591 -8.76 -29.10 -8.30
N GLY A 592 -9.15 -28.13 -9.14
CA GLY A 592 -10.54 -27.97 -9.57
C GLY A 592 -10.87 -28.21 -11.06
N MET A 593 -9.91 -28.58 -11.91
CA MET A 593 -10.16 -28.81 -13.33
C MET A 593 -9.52 -30.11 -13.84
N SER A 594 -9.91 -31.25 -13.27
CA SER A 594 -9.95 -32.50 -14.04
C SER A 594 -11.38 -32.68 -14.58
N GLY A 595 -11.61 -32.12 -15.77
CA GLY A 595 -12.80 -32.41 -16.55
C GLY A 595 -12.86 -33.89 -16.89
N SER A 596 -13.79 -34.60 -16.27
CA SER A 596 -14.36 -35.84 -16.79
C SER A 596 -14.83 -35.57 -18.23
N SER A 597 -14.15 -36.18 -19.18
CA SER A 597 -14.63 -36.36 -20.53
C SER A 597 -14.45 -37.84 -20.91
N GLY A 598 -15.57 -38.52 -21.07
CA GLY A 598 -15.77 -39.61 -22.03
C GLY A 598 -15.18 -40.97 -21.70
N GLY A 599 -16.03 -41.82 -21.15
CA GLY A 599 -15.97 -43.28 -21.20
C GLY A 599 -17.34 -43.82 -20.81
#